data_AF-A0A949PDI9-F1
#
_entry.id   AF-A0A949PDI9-F1
#
_cell.length_a   1.000
_cell.length_b   1.000
_cell.length_c   1.000
_cell.angle_alpha   90.00
_cell.angle_beta   90.00
_cell.angle_gamma   90.00
#
_symmetry.space_group_name_H-M   'P 1'
#
loop_
_entity.id
_entity.type
_entity.pdbx_description
1 polymer ?
#
loop_
_entity_poly.entity_id
_entity_poly.type
_entity_poly.pdbx_seq_one_letter_code
_entity_poly.pdbx_strand_id
1 'polypeptide(L)' 'MKRKLKNNELNRISVSEYKEANKTPLIIILDNIRSLNNIGSVFRTSDSFLIKKIYLCGITAIPPHRDINKTALGATDS' A
#
# COMPACT_ATOMS: atom_id res chain seq x y z
N MET A 1 12.11 8.11 -26.53
CA MET A 1 12.53 7.97 -25.12
C MET A 1 11.54 8.77 -24.26
N LYS A 2 10.98 8.20 -23.17
CA LYS A 2 10.00 8.94 -22.32
C LYS A 2 10.74 9.92 -21.40
N ARG A 3 10.30 11.19 -21.36
CA ARG A 3 10.79 12.23 -20.45
C ARG A 3 10.39 11.89 -19.01
N LYS A 4 11.30 12.07 -18.04
CA LYS A 4 10.98 11.95 -16.60
C LYS A 4 10.10 13.12 -16.16
N LEU A 5 8.97 12.83 -15.54
CA LEU A 5 8.04 13.83 -15.01
C LEU A 5 8.55 14.41 -13.69
N LYS A 6 8.32 15.71 -13.48
CA LYS A 6 8.50 16.38 -12.19
C LYS A 6 7.37 16.00 -11.24
N ASN A 7 7.58 16.18 -9.94
CA ASN A 7 6.59 15.82 -8.91
C ASN A 7 5.24 16.55 -9.06
N ASN A 8 5.26 17.78 -9.55
CA ASN A 8 4.06 18.57 -9.83
C ASN A 8 3.33 18.14 -11.12
N GLU A 9 4.00 17.37 -11.99
CA GLU A 9 3.40 16.79 -13.20
C GLU A 9 2.83 15.39 -12.94
N LEU A 10 3.04 14.85 -11.73
CA LEU A 10 2.37 13.64 -11.28
C LEU A 10 0.98 14.09 -10.82
N ASN A 11 -0.05 13.78 -11.61
CA ASN A 11 -1.46 14.02 -11.31
C ASN A 11 -1.91 13.20 -10.09
N ARG A 12 -1.32 13.49 -8.92
CA ARG A 12 -1.59 12.81 -7.66
C ARG A 12 -2.94 13.28 -7.15
N ILE A 13 -3.78 12.33 -6.80
CA ILE A 13 -5.03 12.59 -6.10
C ILE A 13 -4.74 13.00 -4.65
N SER A 14 -5.60 13.84 -4.11
CA SER A 14 -5.64 14.18 -2.69
C SER A 14 -6.09 12.98 -1.84
N VAL A 15 -5.88 13.08 -0.52
CA VAL A 15 -6.31 12.05 0.43
C VAL A 15 -7.83 11.87 0.43
N SER A 16 -8.60 12.95 0.26
CA SER A 16 -10.06 12.88 0.13
C SER A 16 -10.47 12.14 -1.14
N GLU A 17 -9.89 12.51 -2.29
CA GLU A 17 -10.16 11.84 -3.57
C GLU A 17 -9.75 10.36 -3.52
N TYR A 18 -8.66 10.03 -2.83
CA TYR A 18 -8.24 8.64 -2.64
C TYR A 18 -9.28 7.79 -1.90
N LYS A 19 -9.94 8.36 -0.89
CA LYS A 19 -10.98 7.68 -0.09
C LYS A 19 -12.27 7.47 -0.88
N GLU A 20 -12.59 8.39 -1.78
CA GLU A 20 -13.77 8.34 -2.65
C GLU A 20 -13.53 7.56 -3.95
N ALA A 21 -12.26 7.38 -4.34
CA ALA A 21 -11.90 6.69 -5.57
C ALA A 21 -12.37 5.23 -5.56
N ASN A 22 -12.89 4.79 -6.72
CA ASN A 22 -13.19 3.39 -6.95
C ASN A 22 -11.93 2.54 -6.81
N LYS A 23 -11.96 1.60 -5.87
CA LYS A 23 -10.85 0.69 -5.64
C LYS A 23 -10.77 -0.34 -6.77
N THR A 24 -9.55 -0.62 -7.21
CA THR A 24 -9.24 -1.74 -8.10
C THR A 24 -9.79 -3.02 -7.48
N PRO A 25 -10.64 -3.80 -8.18
CA PRO A 25 -11.34 -4.97 -7.65
C PRO A 25 -10.39 -6.18 -7.50
N LEU A 26 -9.22 -5.95 -6.91
CA LEU A 26 -8.19 -6.93 -6.60
C LEU A 26 -8.10 -7.09 -5.09
N ILE A 27 -7.91 -8.33 -4.65
CA ILE A 27 -7.70 -8.70 -3.27
C ILE A 27 -6.34 -9.39 -3.19
N ILE A 28 -5.52 -9.00 -2.22
CA ILE A 28 -4.21 -9.59 -1.97
C ILE A 28 -4.29 -10.39 -0.67
N ILE A 29 -3.74 -11.61 -0.67
CA ILE A 29 -3.64 -12.45 0.53
C ILE A 29 -2.16 -12.66 0.82
N LEU A 30 -1.73 -12.26 2.02
CA LEU A 30 -0.40 -12.51 2.55
C LEU A 30 -0.50 -13.63 3.58
N ASP A 31 -0.17 -14.85 3.16
CA ASP A 31 -0.18 -16.01 4.04
C ASP A 31 1.25 -16.37 4.48
N ASN A 32 1.43 -16.51 5.79
CA ASN A 32 2.68 -16.91 6.43
C ASN A 32 3.92 -16.08 6.04
N ILE A 33 3.73 -14.78 5.75
CA ILE A 33 4.84 -13.87 5.41
C ILE A 33 5.55 -13.44 6.69
N ARG A 34 6.81 -13.82 6.81
CA ARG A 34 7.65 -13.52 7.99
C ARG A 34 8.38 -12.17 7.90
N SER A 35 8.62 -11.67 6.69
CA SER A 35 9.35 -10.42 6.49
C SER A 35 8.44 -9.20 6.68
N LEU A 36 8.63 -8.49 7.79
CA LEU A 36 7.88 -7.28 8.11
C LEU A 36 8.08 -6.15 7.07
N ASN A 37 9.29 -6.04 6.53
CA ASN A 37 9.60 -5.07 5.48
C ASN A 37 8.86 -5.39 4.18
N ASN A 38 8.68 -6.68 3.87
CA ASN A 38 7.91 -7.09 2.70
C ASN A 38 6.42 -6.82 2.91
N ILE A 39 5.89 -7.09 4.11
CA ILE A 39 4.51 -6.75 4.47
C ILE A 39 4.26 -5.26 4.24
N GLY A 40 5.10 -4.39 4.80
CA GLY A 40 4.95 -2.94 4.62
C GLY A 40 5.16 -2.47 3.17
N SER A 41 6.06 -3.10 2.42
CA SER A 41 6.20 -2.83 0.98
C SER A 41 4.94 -3.20 0.20
N VAL A 42 4.28 -4.31 0.53
CA VAL A 42 3.00 -4.70 -0.09
C VAL A 42 1.90 -3.69 0.25
N PHE A 43 1.80 -3.23 1.50
CA PHE A 43 0.86 -2.15 1.85
C PHE A 43 1.10 -0.91 0.98
N ARG A 44 2.34 -0.44 0.89
CA ARG A 44 2.71 0.74 0.08
C ARG A 44 2.37 0.60 -1.39
N THR A 45 2.66 -0.56 -1.98
CA THR A 45 2.32 -0.85 -3.37
C THR A 45 0.80 -0.90 -3.56
N SER A 46 0.09 -1.56 -2.66
CA SER A 46 -1.37 -1.72 -2.73
C SER A 46 -2.10 -0.38 -2.64
N ASP A 47 -1.64 0.50 -1.76
CA ASP A 47 -2.14 1.87 -1.63
C ASP A 47 -1.95 2.65 -2.94
N SER A 48 -0.76 2.58 -3.55
CA SER A 48 -0.47 3.24 -4.84
C SER A 48 -1.35 2.76 -6.00
N PHE A 49 -1.87 1.53 -5.93
CA PHE A 49 -2.70 0.91 -6.97
C PHE A 49 -4.20 0.89 -6.63
N LEU A 50 -4.63 1.58 -5.57
CA LEU A 50 -6.03 1.61 -5.11
C LEU A 50 -6.60 0.21 -4.89
N ILE A 51 -5.81 -0.72 -4.36
CA ILE A 51 -6.25 -2.10 -4.13
C ILE A 51 -7.39 -2.14 -3.11
N LYS A 52 -8.39 -3.00 -3.36
CA LYS A 52 -9.60 -3.07 -2.54
C LYS A 52 -9.35 -3.58 -1.13
N LYS A 53 -8.63 -4.70 -0.99
CA LYS A 53 -8.34 -5.32 0.32
C LYS A 53 -7.03 -6.09 0.32
N ILE A 54 -6.41 -6.12 1.49
CA ILE A 54 -5.30 -7.01 1.83
C ILE A 54 -5.74 -7.85 3.03
N TYR A 55 -5.56 -9.16 2.95
CA TYR A 55 -5.76 -10.08 4.07
C TYR A 55 -4.40 -10.59 4.55
N LEU A 56 -4.20 -10.55 5.86
CA LEU A 56 -3.02 -11.09 6.53
C LEU A 56 -3.43 -12.40 7.22
N CYS A 57 -2.80 -13.50 6.84
CA CYS A 57 -3.16 -14.84 7.29
C CYS A 57 -1.97 -15.58 7.90
N GLY A 58 -2.27 -16.62 8.68
CA GLY A 58 -1.27 -17.47 9.32
C GLY A 58 -0.39 -16.69 10.30
N ILE A 59 0.92 -16.85 10.19
CA ILE A 59 1.91 -16.17 11.06
C ILE A 59 2.25 -14.73 10.63
N THR A 60 1.56 -14.18 9.61
CA THR A 60 1.85 -12.85 9.08
C THR A 60 1.59 -11.78 10.14
N ALA A 61 2.59 -10.93 10.39
CA ALA A 61 2.48 -9.86 11.37
C ALA A 61 1.45 -8.79 10.95
N ILE A 62 0.69 -8.30 11.92
CA ILE A 62 -0.40 -7.33 11.74
C ILE A 62 0.07 -5.94 12.23
N PRO A 63 -0.17 -4.84 11.49
CA PRO A 63 0.07 -3.49 11.99
C PRO A 63 -0.76 -3.17 13.26
N PRO A 64 -0.27 -2.33 14.20
CA PRO A 64 0.92 -1.50 14.10
C PRO A 64 2.21 -2.25 14.50
N HIS A 65 3.22 -2.25 13.62
CA HIS A 65 4.56 -2.75 13.92
C HIS A 65 5.62 -1.82 13.31
N ARG A 66 6.69 -1.52 14.05
CA ARG A 66 7.70 -0.50 13.67
C ARG A 66 8.26 -0.71 12.26
N ASP A 67 8.69 -1.93 11.95
CA ASP A 67 9.31 -2.24 10.65
C ASP A 67 8.32 -2.26 9.47
N ILE A 68 7.06 -2.64 9.74
CA ILE A 68 5.98 -2.52 8.75
C ILE A 68 5.73 -1.03 8.48
N ASN A 69 5.54 -0.21 9.52
CA ASN A 69 5.25 1.22 9.37
C ASN A 69 6.40 1.96 8.66
N LYS A 70 7.64 1.62 9.00
CA LYS A 70 8.85 2.20 8.37
C LYS A 70 8.87 2.00 6.85
N THR A 71 8.34 0.87 6.37
CA THR A 71 8.34 0.52 4.94
C THR A 71 7.04 0.88 4.23
N ALA A 72 5.91 0.85 4.95
CA ALA A 72 4.59 1.22 4.46
C ALA A 72 4.45 2.73 4.22
N LEU A 73 5.20 3.58 4.94
CA LEU A 73 5.17 5.04 4.82
C LEU A 73 3.74 5.63 4.97
N GLY A 74 2.96 5.12 5.92
CA GLY A 74 1.58 5.56 6.18
C GLY A 74 0.50 4.82 5.38
N ALA A 75 0.88 3.92 4.48
CA ALA A 75 -0.06 3.09 3.70
C ALA A 75 -0.87 2.08 4.54
N THR A 76 -0.58 1.94 5.83
CA THR A 76 -1.39 1.14 6.77
C THR A 76 -2.60 1.89 7.31
N ASP A 77 -2.64 3.22 7.15
CA ASP A 77 -3.60 4.12 7.81
C ASP A 77 -4.61 4.73 6.81
N SER A 78 -4.56 4.29 5.54
CA SER A 78 -5.32 4.84 4.40
C SER A 78 -6.53 4.02 4.00
#